data_AF-A0A1Q7MBW2-F1
#
_entry.id   AF-A0A1Q7MBW2-F1
#
_cell.length_a   1.000
_cell.length_b   1.000
_cell.length_c   1.000
_cell.angle_alpha   90.00
_cell.angle_beta   90.00
_cell.angle_gamma   90.00
#
_symmetry.space_group_name_H-M   'P 1'
#
loop_
_entity.id
_entity.type
_entity.pdbx_description
1 polymer ?
#
loop_
_entity_poly.entity_id
_entity_poly.type
_entity_poly.pdbx_seq_one_letter_code
_entity_poly.pdbx_strand_id
1 'polypeptide(L)' 'MNEHEQLCTYLRAKISGASHNDRRALYALRNEATTVYWCLLTMSPAGPDDGLVHASRCGGGRACCVPAQDPDVA' A
#
# COMPACT_ATOMS: atom_id res chain seq x y z
N MET A 1 14.64 -1.67 -8.69
CA MET A 1 13.27 -1.60 -8.17
C MET A 1 13.25 -0.58 -7.06
N ASN A 2 12.50 0.50 -7.24
CA ASN A 2 12.28 1.46 -6.18
C ASN A 2 11.36 0.83 -5.12
N GLU A 3 11.64 1.06 -3.84
CA GLU A 3 10.89 0.45 -2.73
C GLU A 3 9.38 0.75 -2.77
N HIS A 4 8.99 1.91 -3.30
CA HIS A 4 7.59 2.27 -3.45
C HIS A 4 6.86 1.46 -4.53
N GLU A 5 7.54 0.93 -5.55
CA GLU A 5 6.94 0.10 -6.60
C GLU A 5 6.48 -1.27 -6.06
N GLN A 6 7.14 -1.72 -4.99
CA GLN A 6 6.81 -2.96 -4.28
C GLN A 6 5.57 -2.83 -3.40
N LEU A 7 5.01 -1.63 -3.23
CA LEU A 7 3.77 -1.46 -2.46
C LEU A 7 2.59 -2.13 -3.17
N CYS A 8 1.73 -2.73 -2.35
CA CYS A 8 0.53 -3.40 -2.82
C CYS A 8 -0.42 -2.43 -3.53
N THR A 9 -0.92 -2.79 -4.73
CA THR A 9 -1.93 -2.03 -5.49
C THR A 9 -3.19 -1.71 -4.67
N TYR A 10 -3.52 -2.57 -3.70
CA TYR A 10 -4.71 -2.43 -2.88
C TYR A 10 -4.49 -1.61 -1.61
N LEU A 11 -3.27 -1.16 -1.32
CA LEU A 11 -3.00 -0.30 -0.18
C LEU A 11 -3.62 1.09 -0.42
N ARG A 12 -4.32 1.61 0.58
CA ARG A 12 -4.85 2.97 0.59
C ARG A 12 -4.42 3.66 1.88
N ALA A 13 -4.29 4.98 1.82
CA ALA A 13 -4.03 5.80 2.99
C ALA A 13 -4.92 7.04 3.01
N LYS A 14 -5.14 7.59 4.19
CA LYS A 14 -5.84 8.85 4.41
C LYS A 14 -5.06 9.67 5.41
N ILE A 15 -4.87 10.94 5.09
CA ILE A 15 -4.31 11.96 5.98
C ILE A 15 -5.14 13.22 5.83
N SER A 16 -5.57 13.82 6.94
CA SER A 16 -6.22 15.14 7.02
C SER A 16 -7.14 15.49 5.83
N GLY A 17 -8.17 14.68 5.60
CA GLY A 17 -9.18 14.93 4.55
C GLY A 17 -8.81 14.47 3.13
N ALA A 18 -7.56 14.06 2.88
CA ALA A 18 -7.10 13.53 1.60
C ALA A 18 -6.93 12.01 1.65
N SER A 19 -7.32 11.33 0.55
CA SER A 19 -7.11 9.91 0.35
C SER A 19 -6.07 9.68 -0.74
N HIS A 20 -5.13 8.75 -0.51
CA HIS A 20 -4.03 8.43 -1.41
C HIS A 20 -4.07 6.96 -1.81
N ASN A 21 -3.86 6.72 -3.11
CA ASN A 21 -3.66 5.41 -3.72
C ASN A 21 -2.37 5.35 -4.55
N ASP A 22 -1.73 6.49 -4.82
CA ASP A 22 -0.43 6.55 -5.48
C ASP A 22 0.66 5.98 -4.58
N ARG A 23 1.47 5.08 -5.12
CA ARG A 23 2.51 4.37 -4.36
C ARG A 23 3.60 5.29 -3.83
N ARG A 24 3.98 6.30 -4.61
CA ARG A 24 5.04 7.24 -4.21
C ARG A 24 4.54 8.11 -3.05
N ALA A 25 3.29 8.58 -3.11
CA ALA A 25 2.65 9.28 -2.01
C ALA A 25 2.48 8.38 -0.77
N LEU A 26 2.01 7.13 -0.94
CA LEU A 26 1.88 6.17 0.16
C LEU A 26 3.21 5.92 0.87
N TYR A 27 4.29 5.78 0.12
CA TYR A 27 5.64 5.60 0.66
C TYR A 27 6.15 6.85 1.38
N ALA A 28 5.87 8.05 0.87
CA ALA A 28 6.21 9.31 1.52
C ALA A 28 5.49 9.47 2.87
N LEU A 29 4.23 9.05 2.95
CA LEU A 29 3.40 9.14 4.16
C LEU A 29 3.73 8.11 5.25
N ARG A 30 4.63 7.15 5.00
CA ARG A 30 4.86 6.00 5.90
C ARG A 30 5.32 6.36 7.32
N ASN A 31 5.86 7.56 7.52
CA ASN A 31 6.35 8.04 8.81
C ASN A 31 5.40 9.06 9.44
N GLU A 32 4.28 9.38 8.78
CA GLU A 32 3.30 10.35 9.27
C GLU A 32 2.37 9.68 10.28
N ALA A 33 2.43 10.10 11.55
CA ALA A 33 1.73 9.46 12.66
C ALA A 33 0.20 9.51 12.54
N THR A 34 -0.35 10.45 11.77
CA THR A 34 -1.80 10.63 11.59
C THR A 34 -2.34 9.93 10.34
N THR A 35 -1.50 9.19 9.62
CA THR A 35 -1.91 8.46 8.43
C THR A 35 -2.63 7.16 8.80
N VAL A 36 -3.84 7.00 8.30
CA VAL A 36 -4.61 5.76 8.44
C VAL A 36 -4.49 4.95 7.17
N TYR A 37 -4.13 3.67 7.28
CA TYR A 37 -4.00 2.74 6.15
C TYR A 37 -5.14 1.72 6.14
N TRP A 38 -5.62 1.34 4.95
CA TRP A 38 -6.57 0.23 4.77
C TRP A 38 -6.31 -0.54 3.47
N CYS A 39 -6.79 -1.78 3.42
CA CYS A 39 -6.79 -2.60 2.22
C CYS A 39 -8.09 -2.39 1.44
N LEU A 40 -8.00 -2.15 0.14
CA LEU A 40 -9.17 -2.02 -0.72
C LEU A 40 -9.92 -3.36 -0.90
N LEU A 41 -9.24 -4.51 -0.83
CA LEU A 41 -9.90 -5.81 -1.03
C LEU A 41 -10.83 -6.19 0.12
N THR A 42 -10.41 -5.92 1.35
CA THR A 42 -11.14 -6.29 2.57
C THR A 42 -11.92 -5.11 3.16
N MET A 43 -11.71 -3.89 2.65
CA MET A 43 -12.23 -2.64 3.21
C MET A 43 -11.90 -2.48 4.71
N SER A 44 -10.74 -2.99 5.13
CA SER A 44 -10.34 -3.12 6.53
C SER A 44 -8.86 -2.72 6.72
N PRO A 45 -8.44 -2.33 7.94
CA PRO A 45 -7.02 -2.20 8.28
C PRO A 45 -6.22 -3.52 8.16
N ALA A 46 -6.89 -4.67 8.08
CA ALA A 46 -6.25 -5.96 7.83
C ALA A 46 -6.38 -6.39 6.35
N GLY A 47 -5.33 -7.01 5.81
CA GLY A 47 -5.39 -7.69 4.51
C GLY A 47 -6.11 -9.06 4.60
N PRO A 48 -6.26 -9.78 3.48
CA PRO A 48 -6.92 -11.10 3.46
C PRO A 48 -6.10 -12.21 4.14
N ASP A 49 -4.83 -11.95 4.41
CA ASP A 49 -3.91 -12.74 5.24
C ASP A 49 -3.98 -12.32 6.73
N ASP A 50 -4.99 -11.54 7.13
CA ASP A 50 -5.22 -10.99 8.47
C ASP A 50 -4.11 -10.05 9.00
N GLY A 51 -3.07 -9.79 8.20
CA GLY A 51 -1.99 -8.89 8.56
C GLY A 51 -2.39 -7.41 8.43
N LEU A 52 -1.94 -6.58 9.37
CA LEU A 52 -2.15 -5.12 9.28
C LEU A 52 -1.49 -4.53 8.04
N VAL A 53 -2.21 -3.65 7.34
CA VAL A 53 -1.67 -2.90 6.20
C VAL A 53 -0.94 -1.64 6.65
N HIS A 54 0.25 -1.42 6.09
CA HIS A 54 1.05 -0.20 6.30
C HIS A 54 2.02 -0.03 5.13
N ALA A 55 2.39 1.21 4.76
CA ALA A 55 3.35 1.44 3.68
C ALA A 55 4.73 0.82 3.92
N SER A 56 5.13 0.54 5.16
CA SER A 56 6.39 -0.15 5.46
C SER A 56 6.31 -1.68 5.42
N ARG A 57 5.11 -2.27 5.29
CA ARG A 57 4.89 -3.73 5.41
C ARG A 57 4.05 -4.33 4.30
N CYS A 58 3.18 -3.54 3.67
CA CYS A 58 2.24 -3.99 2.66
C CYS A 58 2.86 -3.96 1.26
N GLY A 59 3.67 -4.97 0.96
CA GLY A 59 4.37 -5.09 -0.31
C GLY A 59 4.74 -6.53 -0.68
N GLY A 60 5.71 -6.67 -1.58
CA GLY A 60 6.20 -7.95 -2.10
C GLY A 60 6.46 -8.97 -0.98
N GLY A 61 5.72 -10.08 -1.01
CA GLY A 61 5.75 -11.10 0.05
C GLY A 61 4.42 -11.31 0.77
N ARG A 62 3.45 -10.41 0.62
CA ARG A 62 2.08 -10.63 1.12
C ARG A 62 1.19 -11.28 0.06
N ALA A 63 0.26 -12.13 0.51
CA ALA A 63 -0.65 -12.88 -0.36
C ALA A 63 -1.49 -11.98 -1.28
N CYS A 64 -1.87 -10.79 -0.82
CA CYS A 64 -2.66 -9.84 -1.60
C CYS A 64 -1.82 -8.85 -2.41
N CYS A 65 -0.49 -8.89 -2.32
CA CYS A 65 0.33 -7.89 -2.96
C CYS A 65 0.46 -8.13 -4.46
N VAL A 66 -0.17 -7.25 -5.23
CA VAL A 66 0.14 -7.05 -6.64
C VAL A 66 1.05 -5.81 -6.70
N PRO A 67 2.38 -5.97 -6.87
CA PRO A 67 3.29 -4.83 -7.07
C PRO A 67 2.98 -4.14 -8.40
N ALA A 68 3.54 -2.94 -8.63
CA ALA A 68 3.42 -2.30 -9.94
C ALA A 68 4.05 -3.25 -10.97
N GLN A 69 3.30 -3.65 -12.00
CA GLN A 69 3.86 -4.40 -13.12
C GLN A 69 4.80 -3.45 -13.87
N ASP A 70 6.06 -3.84 -14.04
CA ASP A 70 6.98 -3.17 -14.95
C ASP A 70 6.42 -3.35 -16.38
N PRO A 71 6.22 -2.28 -17.17
CA PRO A 71 5.62 -2.37 -18.50
C PRO A 71 6.55 -2.97 -19.58
N ASP A 72 7.65 -3.65 -19.22
CA ASP A 72 8.64 -4.19 -20.17
C ASP A 72 8.82 -5.71 -20.02
N VAL A 73 7.76 -6.48 -20.30
CA VAL A 73 7.88 -7.87 -20.80
C VAL A 73 6.84 -8.02 -21.90
N ALA A 74 7.24 -7.69 -23.12
CA ALA A 74 6.59 -8.07 -24.37
C ALA A 74 7.66 -8.44 -25.40
#